data_AF-A0A2S6TE12-F1
#
_entry.id   AF-A0A2S6TE12-F1
#
_cell.length_a   1.000
_cell.length_b   1.000
_cell.length_c   1.000
_cell.angle_alpha   90.00
_cell.angle_beta   90.00
_cell.angle_gamma   90.00
#
_symmetry.space_group_name_H-M   'P 1'
#
loop_
_entity.id
_entity.type
_entity.pdbx_description
1 polymer ?
#
loop_
_entity_poly.entity_id
_entity_poly.type
_entity_poly.pdbx_seq_one_letter_code
_entity_poly.pdbx_strand_id
1 'polypeptide(L)'
;MLTRRNPKTTAPPPNLRFSHSVEIPSNARWLYLAGQVGITPDGTTLETLEEQDEQIWQNTILTLEDAGFGVEDIVKLTVFSTDPNGIDIHMKHRAKYLNSDHTPASTWLNISSLATPQLLIEMETVAAKAP
;
A
#
# COMPACT_ATOMS: atom_id res chain seq x y z
N MET A 1 0.61 20.95 0.76
CA MET A 1 0.91 19.92 -0.26
C MET A 1 1.88 18.89 0.31
N LEU A 2 1.68 17.61 0.00
CA LEU A 2 2.60 16.53 0.39
C LEU A 2 3.92 16.67 -0.38
N THR A 3 5.06 16.51 0.30
CA THR A 3 6.38 16.64 -0.35
C THR A 3 7.13 15.32 -0.30
N ARG A 4 7.45 14.76 -1.46
CA ARG A 4 8.23 13.52 -1.61
C ARG A 4 9.72 13.85 -1.74
N ARG A 5 10.58 13.16 -0.99
CA ARG A 5 12.02 13.46 -0.96
C ARG A 5 12.88 12.21 -1.16
N ASN A 6 13.84 12.32 -2.06
CA ASN A 6 14.87 11.32 -2.34
C ASN A 6 16.24 12.01 -2.32
N PRO A 7 16.96 12.02 -1.18
CA PRO A 7 18.26 12.69 -1.07
C PRO A 7 19.28 12.09 -2.05
N LYS A 8 20.04 12.96 -2.74
CA LYS A 8 21.13 12.53 -3.64
C LYS A 8 22.28 11.83 -2.90
N THR A 9 22.33 11.94 -1.57
CA THR A 9 23.29 11.29 -0.68
C THR A 9 22.90 9.86 -0.29
N THR A 10 21.74 9.38 -0.76
CA THR A 10 21.27 8.00 -0.57
C THR A 10 21.14 7.30 -1.93
N ALA A 11 21.19 5.96 -1.94
CA ALA A 11 20.90 5.20 -3.15
C ALA A 11 19.50 5.57 -3.67
N PRO A 12 19.32 5.77 -5.00
CA PRO A 12 18.01 6.13 -5.53
C PRO A 12 17.01 4.98 -5.33
N PRO A 13 15.72 5.27 -5.11
CA PRO A 13 14.70 4.23 -5.08
C PRO A 13 14.64 3.52 -6.45
N PRO A 14 14.67 2.18 -6.49
CA PRO A 14 14.68 1.42 -7.73
C PRO A 14 13.42 1.72 -8.54
N ASN A 15 13.61 2.14 -9.80
CA ASN A 15 12.54 2.50 -10.75
C ASN A 15 11.51 3.50 -10.19
N LEU A 16 11.92 4.39 -9.27
CA LEU A 16 11.02 5.32 -8.57
C LEU A 16 9.82 4.62 -7.92
N ARG A 17 9.94 3.34 -7.53
CA ARG A 17 8.86 2.61 -6.89
C ARG A 17 8.49 3.20 -5.53
N PHE A 18 9.25 4.05 -4.89
CA PHE A 18 8.83 4.71 -3.66
C PHE A 18 9.61 6.01 -3.47
N SER A 19 9.20 6.81 -2.50
CA SER A 19 10.02 7.91 -2.00
C SER A 19 10.62 7.54 -0.65
N HIS A 20 11.90 7.86 -0.42
CA HIS A 20 12.56 7.63 0.87
C HIS A 20 11.83 8.30 2.03
N SER A 21 11.19 9.44 1.78
CA SER A 21 10.29 10.08 2.73
C SER A 21 9.16 10.83 2.04
N VAL A 22 8.05 10.97 2.77
CA VAL A 22 6.93 11.84 2.44
C VAL A 22 6.72 12.78 3.62
N GLU A 23 6.84 14.08 3.38
CA GLU A 23 6.62 15.13 4.36
C GLU A 23 5.18 15.64 4.24
N ILE A 24 4.51 15.73 5.39
CA ILE A 24 3.09 16.03 5.51
C ILE A 24 2.93 17.39 6.20
N PRO A 25 2.16 18.33 5.63
CA PRO A 25 1.97 19.64 6.26
C PRO A 25 1.16 19.51 7.55
N SER A 26 1.39 20.43 8.50
CA SER A 26 0.80 20.40 9.85
C SER A 26 -0.73 20.47 9.88
N ASN A 27 -1.36 20.99 8.82
CA ASN A 27 -2.80 21.13 8.69
C ASN A 27 -3.47 20.00 7.89
N ALA A 28 -2.76 18.90 7.61
CA ALA A 28 -3.34 17.76 6.91
C ALA A 28 -4.33 16.98 7.77
N ARG A 29 -5.36 16.42 7.12
CA ARG A 29 -6.22 15.39 7.72
C ARG A 29 -5.55 14.03 7.55
N TRP A 30 -5.43 13.28 8.64
CA TRP A 30 -4.82 11.95 8.65
C TRP A 30 -5.88 10.85 8.65
N LEU A 31 -5.55 9.72 8.03
CA LEU A 31 -6.33 8.51 8.05
C LEU A 31 -5.40 7.30 8.15
N TYR A 32 -5.71 6.42 9.10
CA TYR A 32 -5.02 5.16 9.30
C TYR A 32 -6.00 4.04 8.96
N LEU A 33 -5.63 3.20 8.00
CA LEU A 33 -6.40 2.01 7.67
C LEU A 33 -5.87 0.84 8.48
N ALA A 34 -6.77 -0.02 8.94
CA ALA A 34 -6.37 -1.37 9.34
C ALA A 34 -5.78 -2.12 8.14
N GLY A 35 -4.96 -3.14 8.41
CA GLY A 35 -4.41 -4.01 7.38
C GLY A 35 -5.52 -4.62 6.52
N GLN A 36 -5.46 -4.37 5.21
CA GLN A 36 -6.37 -4.99 4.26
C GLN A 36 -5.80 -6.34 3.84
N VAL A 37 -6.67 -7.34 3.74
CA VAL A 37 -6.36 -8.73 3.39
C VAL A 37 -7.18 -9.19 2.19
N GLY A 38 -6.81 -10.31 1.59
CA GLY A 38 -7.45 -10.87 0.40
C GLY A 38 -8.80 -11.55 0.66
N ILE A 39 -9.67 -10.87 1.40
CA ILE A 39 -11.03 -11.31 1.73
C ILE A 39 -12.03 -10.40 1.00
N THR A 40 -13.00 -11.02 0.33
CA THR A 40 -14.08 -10.33 -0.40
C THR A 40 -15.17 -9.80 0.55
N PRO A 41 -16.07 -8.91 0.09
CA PRO A 41 -17.15 -8.36 0.93
C PRO A 41 -18.12 -9.38 1.52
N ASP A 42 -18.26 -10.56 0.91
CA ASP A 42 -19.08 -11.66 1.42
C ASP A 42 -18.32 -12.56 2.43
N GLY A 43 -17.06 -12.24 2.74
CA GLY A 43 -16.24 -12.97 3.71
C GLY A 43 -15.43 -14.12 3.11
N THR A 44 -15.39 -14.28 1.80
CA THR A 44 -14.59 -15.33 1.14
C THR A 44 -13.12 -14.95 1.10
N THR A 45 -12.24 -15.82 1.62
CA THR A 45 -10.80 -15.68 1.44
C THR A 45 -10.40 -16.23 0.07
N LEU A 46 -9.75 -15.41 -0.75
CA LEU A 46 -9.26 -15.82 -2.08
C LEU A 46 -8.07 -16.78 -1.96
N GLU A 47 -7.87 -17.64 -2.95
CA GLU A 47 -6.94 -18.77 -2.80
C GLU A 47 -5.50 -18.43 -3.20
N THR A 48 -5.32 -17.61 -4.23
CA THR A 48 -3.99 -17.30 -4.77
C THR A 48 -3.46 -15.96 -4.29
N LEU A 49 -2.14 -15.82 -4.27
CA LEU A 49 -1.50 -14.55 -3.93
C LEU A 49 -1.90 -13.43 -4.89
N GLU A 50 -2.04 -13.71 -6.20
CA GLU A 50 -2.44 -12.70 -7.19
C GLU A 50 -3.88 -12.21 -6.93
N GLU A 51 -4.81 -13.11 -6.65
CA GLU A 51 -6.19 -12.75 -6.31
C GLU A 51 -6.27 -11.99 -4.98
N GLN A 52 -5.55 -12.44 -3.95
CA GLN A 52 -5.51 -11.75 -2.67
C GLN A 52 -4.87 -10.36 -2.80
N ASP A 53 -3.77 -10.21 -3.56
CA ASP A 53 -3.11 -8.93 -3.77
C ASP A 53 -4.01 -7.94 -4.53
N GLU A 54 -4.72 -8.40 -5.56
CA GLU A 54 -5.73 -7.61 -6.25
C GLU A 54 -6.84 -7.15 -5.28
N GLN A 55 -7.30 -8.03 -4.39
CA GLN A 55 -8.36 -7.74 -3.43
C GLN A 55 -7.92 -6.76 -2.33
N ILE A 56 -6.69 -6.82 -1.83
CA ILE A 56 -6.21 -5.81 -0.85
C ILE A 56 -6.25 -4.40 -1.45
N TRP A 57 -5.92 -4.24 -2.74
CA TRP A 57 -5.98 -2.95 -3.41
C TRP A 57 -7.41 -2.44 -3.53
N GLN A 58 -8.34 -3.30 -3.93
CA GLN A 58 -9.76 -2.95 -4.01
C GLN A 58 -10.31 -2.55 -2.63
N ASN A 59 -10.01 -3.33 -1.60
CA ASN A 59 -10.43 -3.05 -0.23
C ASN A 59 -9.82 -1.73 0.29
N THR A 60 -8.55 -1.46 0.02
CA THR A 60 -7.90 -0.20 0.37
C THR A 60 -8.55 1.00 -0.30
N ILE A 61 -8.85 0.91 -1.61
CA ILE A 61 -9.48 2.01 -2.35
C ILE A 61 -10.87 2.31 -1.79
N LEU A 62 -11.71 1.28 -1.62
CA LEU A 62 -13.05 1.46 -1.06
C LEU A 62 -13.00 2.08 0.35
N THR A 63 -12.03 1.68 1.17
CA THR A 63 -11.84 2.22 2.53
C THR A 63 -11.37 3.68 2.52
N LEU A 64 -10.52 4.07 1.57
CA LEU A 64 -10.11 5.46 1.38
C LEU A 64 -11.29 6.32 0.93
N GLU A 65 -12.05 5.84 -0.06
CA GLU A 65 -13.20 6.53 -0.64
C GLU A 65 -14.30 6.80 0.38
N ASP A 66 -14.61 5.83 1.25
CA ASP A 66 -15.58 5.98 2.34
C ASP A 66 -15.22 7.16 3.28
N ALA A 67 -13.93 7.39 3.51
CA ALA A 67 -13.42 8.50 4.30
C ALA A 67 -13.19 9.80 3.49
N GLY A 68 -13.46 9.82 2.18
CA GLY A 68 -13.24 10.96 1.29
C GLY A 68 -11.76 11.22 0.94
N PHE A 69 -10.94 10.17 0.97
CA PHE A 69 -9.55 10.18 0.50
C PHE A 69 -9.45 9.53 -0.88
N GLY A 70 -8.41 9.90 -1.64
CA GLY A 70 -8.03 9.23 -2.89
C GLY A 70 -6.71 8.47 -2.77
N VAL A 71 -6.34 7.73 -3.81
CA VAL A 71 -5.05 7.03 -3.88
C VAL A 71 -3.87 7.99 -3.83
N GLU A 72 -4.06 9.23 -4.29
CA GLU A 72 -3.07 10.31 -4.25
C GLU A 72 -2.77 10.82 -2.83
N ASP A 73 -3.65 10.52 -1.88
CA ASP A 73 -3.48 10.85 -0.47
C ASP A 73 -2.72 9.77 0.29
N ILE A 74 -2.39 8.62 -0.33
CA ILE A 74 -1.56 7.58 0.31
C ILE A 74 -0.15 8.14 0.56
N VAL A 75 0.33 8.01 1.78
CA VAL A 75 1.65 8.53 2.18
C VAL A 75 2.60 7.43 2.61
N LYS A 76 2.07 6.30 3.09
CA LYS A 76 2.85 5.13 3.46
C LYS A 76 2.08 3.85 3.15
N LEU A 77 2.79 2.89 2.58
CA LEU A 77 2.39 1.49 2.47
C LEU A 77 3.37 0.61 3.26
N THR A 78 2.83 -0.34 4.01
CA THR A 78 3.59 -1.44 4.61
C THR A 78 2.93 -2.73 4.19
N VAL A 79 3.67 -3.56 3.45
CA VAL A 79 3.13 -4.77 2.84
C VAL A 79 3.85 -5.98 3.40
N PHE A 80 3.06 -6.95 3.86
CA PHE A 80 3.51 -8.19 4.47
C PHE A 80 3.10 -9.35 3.57
N SER A 81 4.05 -10.16 3.13
CA SER A 81 3.81 -11.34 2.30
C SER A 81 4.38 -12.58 2.95
N THR A 82 3.65 -13.70 2.87
CA THR A 82 4.19 -15.03 3.22
C THR A 82 4.94 -15.68 2.07
N ASP A 83 4.80 -15.18 0.84
CA ASP A 83 5.55 -15.63 -0.33
C ASP A 83 6.77 -14.71 -0.56
N PRO A 84 8.01 -15.23 -0.49
CA PRO A 84 9.21 -14.43 -0.72
C PRO A 84 9.36 -13.92 -2.16
N ASN A 85 8.62 -14.47 -3.11
CA ASN A 85 8.62 -14.06 -4.52
C ASN A 85 7.43 -13.15 -4.88
N GLY A 86 6.57 -12.83 -3.92
CA GLY A 86 5.32 -12.09 -4.14
C GLY A 86 5.48 -10.64 -4.62
N ILE A 87 6.68 -10.07 -4.50
CA ILE A 87 6.90 -8.64 -4.77
C ILE A 87 6.59 -8.25 -6.22
N ASP A 88 6.84 -9.13 -7.20
CA ASP A 88 6.60 -8.80 -8.61
C ASP A 88 5.11 -8.74 -8.94
N ILE A 89 4.31 -9.63 -8.35
CA ILE A 89 2.84 -9.59 -8.42
C ILE A 89 2.34 -8.28 -7.80
N HIS A 90 2.80 -7.96 -6.59
CA HIS A 90 2.41 -6.73 -5.91
C HIS A 90 2.74 -5.48 -6.72
N MET A 91 3.93 -5.43 -7.34
CA MET A 91 4.32 -4.28 -8.16
C MET A 91 3.48 -4.12 -9.43
N LYS A 92 2.95 -5.21 -10.01
CA LYS A 92 2.02 -5.16 -11.14
C LYS A 92 0.70 -4.51 -10.73
N HIS A 93 0.07 -4.96 -9.64
CA HIS A 93 -1.19 -4.35 -9.18
C HIS A 93 -0.97 -2.94 -8.66
N ARG A 94 0.15 -2.68 -7.98
CA ARG A 94 0.50 -1.34 -7.57
C ARG A 94 0.59 -0.36 -8.74
N ALA A 95 1.17 -0.77 -9.88
CA ALA A 95 1.21 0.07 -11.07
C ALA A 95 -0.16 0.26 -11.75
N LYS A 96 -1.10 -0.66 -11.52
CA LYS A 96 -2.50 -0.55 -11.97
C LYS A 96 -3.30 0.42 -11.10
N TYR A 97 -3.08 0.42 -9.79
CA TYR A 97 -3.89 1.14 -8.81
C TYR A 97 -3.34 2.49 -8.36
N LEU A 98 -2.02 2.66 -8.37
CA LEU A 98 -1.39 3.97 -8.14
C LEU A 98 -1.09 4.66 -9.45
N ASN A 99 -1.28 5.97 -9.48
CA ASN A 99 -0.77 6.80 -10.57
C ASN A 99 0.76 6.68 -10.66
N SER A 100 1.30 6.69 -11.88
CA SER A 100 2.73 6.44 -12.13
C SER A 100 3.67 7.48 -11.49
N ASP A 101 3.16 8.67 -11.17
CA ASP A 101 3.87 9.75 -10.48
C ASP A 101 3.67 9.73 -8.94
N HIS A 102 2.74 8.90 -8.45
CA HIS A 102 2.41 8.80 -7.03
C HIS A 102 3.28 7.75 -6.33
N THR A 103 4.30 8.23 -5.60
CA THR A 103 5.33 7.40 -4.98
C THR A 103 5.33 7.56 -3.45
N PRO A 104 4.42 6.89 -2.71
CA PRO A 104 4.41 6.94 -1.25
C PRO A 104 5.69 6.32 -0.68
N ALA A 105 5.93 6.53 0.61
CA ALA A 105 6.89 5.70 1.31
C ALA A 105 6.39 4.25 1.31
N SER A 106 7.29 3.27 1.23
CA SER A 106 6.90 1.87 1.09
C SER A 106 7.88 0.95 1.83
N THR A 107 7.37 -0.12 2.40
CA THR A 107 8.16 -1.22 2.97
C THR A 107 7.52 -2.53 2.57
N TRP A 108 8.34 -3.48 2.12
CA TRP A 108 7.95 -4.85 1.83
C TRP A 108 8.61 -5.79 2.85
N LEU A 109 7.85 -6.71 3.43
CA LEU A 109 8.33 -7.71 4.37
C LEU A 109 7.94 -9.11 3.91
N ASN A 110 8.92 -10.02 3.93
CA ASN A 110 8.67 -11.44 3.87
C ASN A 110 8.54 -11.95 5.30
N ILE A 111 7.37 -12.48 5.67
CA ILE A 111 7.06 -12.95 7.02
C ILE A 111 6.68 -14.44 7.01
N SER A 112 6.67 -15.08 8.18
CA SER A 112 6.37 -16.51 8.28
C SER A 112 4.88 -16.84 8.18
N SER A 113 4.01 -15.93 8.59
CA SER A 113 2.57 -16.17 8.70
C SER A 113 1.80 -14.87 8.97
N LEU A 114 0.57 -14.79 8.49
CA LEU A 114 -0.40 -13.75 8.84
C LEU A 114 -1.38 -14.27 9.92
N ALA A 115 -2.45 -13.52 10.19
CA ALA A 115 -3.43 -13.83 11.22
C ALA A 115 -4.07 -15.22 11.06
N THR A 116 -4.22 -15.72 9.82
CA THR A 116 -4.63 -17.10 9.54
C THR A 116 -3.76 -17.71 8.43
N PRO A 117 -3.65 -19.04 8.34
CA PRO A 117 -2.85 -19.70 7.32
C PRO A 117 -3.32 -19.48 5.87
N GLN A 118 -4.58 -19.11 5.68
CA GLN A 118 -5.15 -18.85 4.34
C GLN A 118 -4.73 -17.48 3.80
N LEU A 119 -4.32 -16.55 4.67
CA LEU A 119 -3.88 -15.23 4.26
C LEU A 119 -2.42 -15.28 3.79
N LEU A 120 -2.19 -14.78 2.58
CA LEU A 120 -0.89 -14.78 1.91
C LEU A 120 -0.26 -13.39 1.86
N ILE A 121 -1.09 -12.34 1.93
CA ILE A 121 -0.66 -10.95 1.90
C ILE A 121 -1.56 -10.05 2.74
N GLU A 122 -0.96 -9.04 3.35
CA GLU A 122 -1.65 -7.97 4.09
C GLU A 122 -0.99 -6.62 3.79
N MET A 123 -1.81 -5.57 3.64
CA MET A 123 -1.33 -4.21 3.36
C MET A 123 -1.90 -3.21 4.34
N GLU A 124 -1.01 -2.61 5.13
CA GLU A 124 -1.31 -1.45 5.98
C GLU A 124 -1.09 -0.16 5.18
N THR A 125 -2.06 0.75 5.27
CA THR A 125 -2.07 2.01 4.53
C THR A 125 -2.24 3.19 5.48
N VAL A 126 -1.36 4.19 5.34
CA VAL A 126 -1.55 5.51 5.96
C VAL A 126 -1.77 6.53 4.86
N ALA A 127 -2.81 7.34 5.02
CA ALA A 127 -3.14 8.43 4.12
C ALA A 127 -3.16 9.78 4.85
N ALA A 128 -2.83 10.84 4.12
CA ALA A 128 -2.95 12.21 4.61
C ALA A 128 -3.33 13.15 3.47
N LYS A 129 -4.36 13.95 3.71
CA LYS A 129 -4.91 14.92 2.75
C LYS A 129 -4.58 16.33 3.21
N ALA A 130 -3.74 17.01 2.45
CA ALA A 130 -3.51 18.43 2.66
C ALA A 130 -4.77 19.22 2.21
N PRO A 131 -5.11 20.32 2.90
CA PRO A 131 -6.19 21.21 2.44
C PRO A 131 -5.84 21.93 1.13
#